data_AF-A0A3M2DSJ1-F1
#
_entry.id   AF-A0A3M2DSJ1-F1
#
_cell.length_a   1.000
_cell.length_b   1.000
_cell.length_c   1.000
_cell.angle_alpha   90.00
_cell.angle_beta   90.00
_cell.angle_gamma   90.00
#
_symmetry.space_group_name_H-M   'P 1'
#
loop_
_entity.id
_entity.type
_entity.pdbx_description
1 polymer ?
#
loop_
_entity_poly.entity_id
_entity_poly.type
_entity_poly.pdbx_seq_one_letter_code
_entity_poly.pdbx_strand_id
1 'polypeptide(L)'
;MFVIDDSGSMQEEQTNLAANFPVFAQVIDDYMTSSGDALDYRIAITTTGRDVTTEFVGAPLPPITEKGDNGEFLQGCGMTRRWIERGDGDVAGTFACVANVGTDGPGVEMPLLALEWALDDRVADGTNAGFLRDDALLAVVILTDEDDCSREDDPIQITLDPTNPTSADVCDRSSPNIVPLDHYLSFLDGIKGDRGRWAVAVTAGPTQCTSSFGDAIEAVRLKDFVTRTGDNAVFSSICDGDLASALRDALDTFSAACENFPPID
;
A
#
# COMPACT_ATOMS: atom_id res chain seq x y z
N MET A 1 -5.29 -3.37 -5.92
CA MET A 1 -3.82 -3.45 -5.84
C MET A 1 -3.41 -3.50 -4.39
N PHE A 2 -2.22 -4.02 -4.15
CA PHE A 2 -1.56 -4.00 -2.86
C PHE A 2 -0.36 -3.06 -2.90
N VAL A 3 -0.18 -2.33 -1.81
CA VAL A 3 1.02 -1.59 -1.48
C VAL A 3 1.55 -2.20 -0.20
N ILE A 4 2.60 -3.02 -0.32
CA ILE A 4 3.15 -3.80 0.78
C ILE A 4 4.49 -3.23 1.15
N ASP A 5 4.64 -2.86 2.40
CA ASP A 5 5.90 -2.38 2.91
C ASP A 5 6.96 -3.47 2.89
N ASP A 6 8.10 -3.12 2.29
CA ASP A 6 9.30 -3.95 2.15
C ASP A 6 10.48 -3.34 2.90
N SER A 7 10.25 -2.41 3.83
CA SER A 7 11.27 -1.83 4.68
C SER A 7 11.91 -2.87 5.62
N GLY A 8 13.06 -2.51 6.18
CA GLY A 8 13.80 -3.38 7.11
C GLY A 8 13.08 -3.66 8.44
N SER A 9 12.13 -2.80 8.85
CA SER A 9 11.36 -2.96 10.09
C SER A 9 10.34 -4.09 10.00
N MET A 10 9.80 -4.33 8.80
CA MET A 10 8.79 -5.35 8.51
C MET A 10 9.26 -6.82 8.61
N GLN A 11 10.41 -7.11 9.19
CA GLN A 11 11.00 -8.46 9.13
C GLN A 11 10.12 -9.54 9.75
N GLU A 12 9.59 -9.28 10.94
CA GLU A 12 8.65 -10.15 11.63
C GLU A 12 7.28 -10.15 10.93
N GLU A 13 6.80 -8.98 10.51
CA GLU A 13 5.52 -8.76 9.84
C GLU A 13 5.46 -9.52 8.52
N GLN A 14 6.51 -9.50 7.70
CA GLN A 14 6.59 -10.22 6.43
C GLN A 14 6.48 -11.73 6.59
N THR A 15 7.07 -12.26 7.65
CA THR A 15 6.95 -13.69 7.97
C THR A 15 5.50 -14.05 8.27
N ASN A 16 4.78 -13.18 9.00
CA ASN A 16 3.38 -13.38 9.32
C ASN A 16 2.46 -13.14 8.10
N LEU A 17 2.73 -12.11 7.29
CA LEU A 17 2.04 -11.78 6.04
C LEU A 17 2.11 -12.94 5.06
N ALA A 18 3.32 -13.46 4.81
CA ALA A 18 3.57 -14.58 3.92
C ALA A 18 2.77 -15.84 4.30
N ALA A 19 2.58 -16.08 5.61
CA ALA A 19 1.80 -17.22 6.10
C ALA A 19 0.29 -17.09 5.81
N ASN A 20 -0.22 -15.86 5.62
CA ASN A 20 -1.65 -15.58 5.44
C ASN A 20 -2.06 -15.34 3.97
N PHE A 21 -1.13 -15.07 3.06
CA PHE A 21 -1.44 -14.82 1.65
C PHE A 21 -2.19 -15.94 0.91
N PRO A 22 -1.96 -17.24 1.18
CA PRO A 22 -2.77 -18.29 0.55
C PRO A 22 -4.26 -18.19 0.93
N VAL A 23 -4.56 -17.81 2.18
CA VAL A 23 -5.93 -17.56 2.63
C VAL A 23 -6.49 -16.35 1.89
N PHE A 24 -5.69 -15.30 1.68
CA PHE A 24 -6.13 -14.12 0.94
C PHE A 24 -6.64 -14.45 -0.46
N ALA A 25 -5.82 -15.17 -1.23
CA ALA A 25 -6.20 -15.52 -2.59
C ALA A 25 -7.43 -16.43 -2.61
N GLN A 26 -7.54 -17.34 -1.64
CA GLN A 26 -8.72 -18.19 -1.52
C GLN A 26 -9.99 -17.40 -1.22
N VAL A 27 -9.98 -16.42 -0.32
CA VAL A 27 -11.20 -15.63 -0.03
C VAL A 27 -11.64 -14.83 -1.26
N ILE A 28 -10.71 -14.27 -2.04
CA ILE A 28 -11.06 -13.59 -3.30
C ILE A 28 -11.60 -14.56 -4.35
N ASP A 29 -11.00 -15.76 -4.46
CA ASP A 29 -11.46 -16.77 -5.40
C ASP A 29 -12.84 -17.32 -5.05
N ASP A 30 -13.11 -17.53 -3.76
CA ASP A 30 -14.39 -18.05 -3.26
C ASP A 30 -15.49 -16.96 -3.21
N TYR A 31 -15.13 -15.68 -3.35
CA TYR A 31 -16.10 -14.59 -3.33
C TYR A 31 -17.04 -14.64 -4.53
N MET A 32 -18.33 -14.58 -4.22
CA MET A 32 -19.44 -14.53 -5.18
C MET A 32 -20.12 -13.16 -5.08
N THR A 33 -20.41 -12.54 -6.21
CA THR A 33 -21.18 -11.30 -6.27
C THR A 33 -22.61 -11.52 -5.74
N SER A 34 -23.32 -10.44 -5.44
CA SER A 34 -24.73 -10.51 -5.04
C SER A 34 -25.65 -11.10 -6.13
N SER A 35 -25.22 -11.07 -7.40
CA SER A 35 -25.88 -11.77 -8.52
C SER A 35 -25.59 -13.28 -8.58
N GLY A 36 -24.68 -13.79 -7.75
CA GLY A 36 -24.26 -15.19 -7.74
C GLY A 36 -23.22 -15.53 -8.79
N ASP A 37 -22.52 -14.53 -9.35
CA ASP A 37 -21.42 -14.71 -10.30
C ASP A 37 -20.08 -14.73 -9.56
N ALA A 38 -19.08 -15.42 -10.12
CA ALA A 38 -17.72 -15.32 -9.60
C ALA A 38 -17.15 -13.91 -9.88
N LEU A 39 -16.45 -13.33 -8.92
CA LEU A 39 -15.89 -11.98 -9.05
C LEU A 39 -14.76 -11.91 -10.08
N ASP A 40 -14.94 -11.21 -11.18
CA ASP A 40 -13.83 -10.91 -12.09
C ASP A 40 -12.87 -9.87 -11.48
N TYR A 41 -11.58 -10.22 -11.31
CA TYR A 41 -10.61 -9.41 -10.59
C TYR A 41 -9.25 -9.32 -11.29
N ARG A 42 -8.50 -8.26 -10.91
CA ARG A 42 -7.07 -8.11 -11.16
C ARG A 42 -6.36 -7.80 -9.85
N ILE A 43 -5.32 -8.56 -9.54
CA ILE A 43 -4.46 -8.35 -8.36
C ILE A 43 -3.08 -7.94 -8.83
N ALA A 44 -2.65 -6.74 -8.42
CA ALA A 44 -1.30 -6.24 -8.63
C ALA A 44 -0.70 -5.85 -7.28
N ILE A 45 0.62 -5.93 -7.16
CA ILE A 45 1.39 -5.66 -5.94
C ILE A 45 2.51 -4.70 -6.31
N THR A 46 2.73 -3.66 -5.50
CA THR A 46 3.93 -2.82 -5.51
C THR A 46 4.37 -2.62 -4.05
N THR A 47 5.54 -2.03 -3.82
CA THR A 47 6.01 -1.71 -2.47
C THR A 47 5.79 -0.25 -2.07
N THR A 48 6.05 0.08 -0.81
CA THR A 48 5.97 1.44 -0.26
C THR A 48 7.13 2.33 -0.71
N GLY A 49 8.18 1.73 -1.27
CA GLY A 49 9.45 2.39 -1.59
C GLY A 49 9.49 3.10 -2.94
N ARG A 50 10.24 4.22 -2.96
CA ARG A 50 10.75 4.84 -4.19
C ARG A 50 12.26 4.96 -4.15
N ASP A 51 12.86 5.21 -5.32
CA ASP A 51 14.22 5.70 -5.40
C ASP A 51 14.32 7.02 -4.64
N VAL A 52 15.22 7.08 -3.66
CA VAL A 52 15.38 8.27 -2.80
C VAL A 52 16.81 8.41 -2.32
N THR A 53 17.28 9.65 -2.27
CA THR A 53 18.52 10.00 -1.56
C THR A 53 18.19 10.81 -0.31
N THR A 54 18.77 10.40 0.81
CA THR A 54 18.65 11.08 2.10
C THR A 54 19.98 11.75 2.45
N GLU A 55 19.93 13.06 2.69
CA GLU A 55 21.07 13.88 3.10
C GLU A 55 20.90 14.38 4.54
N PHE A 56 21.99 14.30 5.32
CA PHE A 56 21.99 14.68 6.72
C PHE A 56 22.60 16.08 6.91
N VAL A 57 21.77 17.04 7.31
CA VAL A 57 22.19 18.39 7.65
C VAL A 57 22.61 18.44 9.11
N GLY A 58 23.76 19.06 9.39
CA GLY A 58 24.26 19.25 10.76
C GLY A 58 25.19 18.16 11.29
N ALA A 59 25.43 17.09 10.51
CA ALA A 59 26.46 16.09 10.80
C ALA A 59 27.26 15.74 9.52
N PRO A 60 28.54 15.36 9.63
CA PRO A 60 29.35 14.95 8.49
C PRO A 60 29.09 13.49 8.10
N LEU A 61 27.82 13.15 7.85
CA LEU A 61 27.42 11.82 7.39
C LEU A 61 27.29 11.80 5.86
N PRO A 62 27.73 10.73 5.19
CA PRO A 62 27.49 10.59 3.75
C PRO A 62 25.98 10.45 3.47
N PRO A 63 25.50 10.86 2.27
CA PRO A 63 24.14 10.58 1.85
C PRO A 63 23.89 9.07 1.80
N ILE A 64 22.64 8.68 2.04
CA ILE A 64 22.14 7.31 1.83
C ILE A 64 21.27 7.33 0.59
N THR A 65 21.48 6.39 -0.33
CA THR A 65 20.62 6.22 -1.51
C THR A 65 20.00 4.84 -1.45
N GLU A 66 18.68 4.79 -1.50
CA GLU A 66 17.88 3.58 -1.46
C GLU A 66 17.11 3.46 -2.78
N LYS A 67 16.70 2.23 -3.09
CA LYS A 67 15.95 1.88 -4.30
C LYS A 67 14.62 1.28 -3.87
N GLY A 68 13.55 1.70 -4.53
CA GLY A 68 12.23 1.12 -4.34
C GLY A 68 11.59 0.81 -5.69
N ASP A 69 10.37 0.30 -5.67
CA ASP A 69 9.68 -0.05 -6.90
C ASP A 69 9.17 1.17 -7.69
N ASN A 70 9.10 2.35 -7.07
CA ASN A 70 8.60 3.56 -7.72
C ASN A 70 7.18 3.38 -8.30
N GLY A 71 6.34 2.60 -7.61
CA GLY A 71 4.98 2.24 -8.05
C GLY A 71 4.92 1.17 -9.15
N GLU A 72 6.05 0.62 -9.61
CA GLU A 72 6.01 -0.49 -10.55
C GLU A 72 5.34 -1.70 -9.93
N PHE A 73 4.37 -2.30 -10.64
CA PHE A 73 3.78 -3.54 -10.18
C PHE A 73 4.74 -4.70 -10.36
N LEU A 74 4.94 -5.52 -9.34
CA LEU A 74 5.83 -6.66 -9.37
C LEU A 74 5.40 -7.69 -10.44
N GLN A 75 6.40 -8.25 -11.12
CA GLN A 75 6.23 -9.38 -12.03
C GLN A 75 7.27 -10.44 -11.73
N GLY A 76 6.81 -11.53 -11.12
CA GLY A 76 7.64 -12.66 -10.72
C GLY A 76 6.84 -13.95 -10.74
N CYS A 77 7.41 -15.02 -10.18
CA CYS A 77 6.66 -16.25 -9.86
C CYS A 77 5.86 -16.87 -11.03
N GLY A 78 6.36 -16.72 -12.25
CA GLY A 78 5.73 -17.24 -13.47
C GLY A 78 4.65 -16.36 -14.10
N MET A 79 4.43 -15.14 -13.57
CA MET A 79 3.49 -14.17 -14.13
C MET A 79 3.88 -13.73 -15.55
N THR A 80 2.90 -13.70 -16.45
CA THR A 80 3.07 -13.24 -17.84
C THR A 80 2.85 -11.74 -18.02
N ARG A 81 2.29 -11.07 -17.01
CA ARG A 81 2.03 -9.63 -16.91
C ARG A 81 2.12 -9.20 -15.45
N ARG A 82 2.13 -7.90 -15.17
CA ARG A 82 2.29 -7.34 -13.80
C ARG A 82 1.03 -7.43 -12.91
N TRP A 83 0.05 -8.26 -13.27
CA TRP A 83 -1.12 -8.55 -12.43
C TRP A 83 -1.65 -9.96 -12.68
N ILE A 84 -2.27 -10.51 -11.64
CA ILE A 84 -2.93 -11.82 -11.63
C ILE A 84 -4.42 -11.61 -11.94
N GLU A 85 -4.98 -12.45 -12.80
CA GLU A 85 -6.43 -12.49 -13.07
C GLU A 85 -7.00 -13.84 -12.60
N ARG A 86 -8.30 -13.90 -12.33
CA ARG A 86 -8.99 -15.14 -11.91
C ARG A 86 -8.73 -16.34 -12.83
N GLY A 87 -8.56 -16.10 -14.12
CA GLY A 87 -8.34 -17.15 -15.12
C GLY A 87 -6.91 -17.72 -15.14
N ASP A 88 -5.98 -17.14 -14.38
CA ASP A 88 -4.60 -17.60 -14.32
C ASP A 88 -4.50 -18.94 -13.57
N GLY A 89 -3.46 -19.71 -13.89
CA GLY A 89 -3.15 -20.94 -13.17
C GLY A 89 -2.53 -20.62 -11.80
N ASP A 90 -2.94 -21.35 -10.76
CA ASP A 90 -2.40 -21.25 -9.40
C ASP A 90 -2.36 -19.80 -8.84
N VAL A 91 -3.48 -19.08 -8.93
CA VAL A 91 -3.61 -17.70 -8.42
C VAL A 91 -3.10 -17.59 -6.98
N ALA A 92 -3.48 -18.52 -6.10
CA ALA A 92 -3.06 -18.49 -4.71
C ALA A 92 -1.55 -18.66 -4.52
N GLY A 93 -0.94 -19.62 -5.21
CA GLY A 93 0.51 -19.80 -5.17
C GLY A 93 1.26 -18.61 -5.77
N THR A 94 0.80 -18.07 -6.90
CA THR A 94 1.41 -16.90 -7.53
C THR A 94 1.30 -15.66 -6.66
N PHE A 95 0.12 -15.39 -6.10
CA PHE A 95 -0.08 -14.25 -5.21
C PHE A 95 0.82 -14.35 -3.97
N ALA A 96 0.82 -15.49 -3.28
CA ALA A 96 1.65 -15.68 -2.09
C ALA A 96 3.16 -15.55 -2.38
N CYS A 97 3.59 -15.95 -3.57
CA CYS A 97 4.99 -15.82 -3.99
C CYS A 97 5.38 -14.37 -4.27
N VAL A 98 4.52 -13.60 -4.96
CA VAL A 98 4.82 -12.22 -5.38
C VAL A 98 4.62 -11.23 -4.26
N ALA A 99 3.67 -11.49 -3.35
CA ALA A 99 3.40 -10.64 -2.20
C ALA A 99 4.45 -10.77 -1.09
N ASN A 100 5.33 -11.78 -1.16
CA ASN A 100 6.50 -11.89 -0.30
C ASN A 100 7.61 -10.96 -0.80
N VAL A 101 7.45 -9.66 -0.56
CA VAL A 101 8.29 -8.60 -1.13
C VAL A 101 9.64 -8.42 -0.44
N GLY A 102 9.81 -8.97 0.77
CA GLY A 102 11.06 -8.93 1.52
C GLY A 102 11.19 -7.69 2.41
N THR A 103 12.43 -7.32 2.75
CA THR A 103 12.76 -6.28 3.75
C THR A 103 13.94 -5.40 3.30
N ASP A 104 14.17 -5.32 1.99
CA ASP A 104 15.32 -4.64 1.38
C ASP A 104 14.96 -3.23 0.84
N GLY A 105 13.72 -2.80 1.06
CA GLY A 105 13.17 -1.53 0.61
C GLY A 105 13.64 -0.32 1.43
N PRO A 106 13.34 0.90 0.96
CA PRO A 106 13.73 2.13 1.63
C PRO A 106 13.10 2.27 3.01
N GLY A 107 13.87 2.79 3.99
CA GLY A 107 13.35 3.11 5.33
C GLY A 107 12.52 4.39 5.43
N VAL A 108 12.14 5.00 4.29
CA VAL A 108 11.21 6.14 4.24
C VAL A 108 10.03 5.73 3.38
N GLU A 109 8.98 5.29 4.04
CA GLU A 109 7.87 4.63 3.38
C GLU A 109 6.85 5.63 2.84
N MET A 110 6.42 5.42 1.59
CA MET A 110 5.54 6.35 0.90
C MET A 110 4.36 5.62 0.24
N PRO A 111 3.53 4.90 1.01
CA PRO A 111 2.46 4.07 0.47
C PRO A 111 1.47 4.85 -0.41
N LEU A 112 1.12 6.09 -0.06
CA LEU A 112 0.18 6.88 -0.85
C LEU A 112 0.79 7.39 -2.16
N LEU A 113 2.06 7.79 -2.15
CA LEU A 113 2.78 8.16 -3.36
C LEU A 113 3.01 6.96 -4.29
N ALA A 114 3.40 5.80 -3.72
CA ALA A 114 3.55 4.57 -4.48
C ALA A 114 2.25 4.14 -5.16
N LEU A 115 1.12 4.27 -4.45
CA LEU A 115 -0.23 4.09 -5.01
C LEU A 115 -0.48 5.04 -6.19
N GLU A 116 -0.18 6.32 -6.05
CA GLU A 116 -0.40 7.31 -7.11
C GLU A 116 0.45 6.98 -8.34
N TRP A 117 1.76 6.80 -8.15
CA TRP A 117 2.69 6.47 -9.25
C TRP A 117 2.33 5.17 -9.95
N ALA A 118 1.86 4.16 -9.20
CA ALA A 118 1.44 2.90 -9.79
C ALA A 118 0.23 3.03 -10.73
N LEU A 119 -0.65 3.99 -10.44
CA LEU A 119 -1.92 4.19 -11.15
C LEU A 119 -1.89 5.35 -12.14
N ASP A 120 -0.89 6.23 -12.07
CA ASP A 120 -0.67 7.34 -12.99
C ASP A 120 0.62 7.18 -13.79
N ASP A 121 1.78 7.54 -13.22
CA ASP A 121 3.10 7.53 -13.87
C ASP A 121 3.39 6.22 -14.61
N ARG A 122 3.21 5.09 -13.92
CA ARG A 122 3.48 3.76 -14.46
C ARG A 122 2.42 3.31 -15.45
N VAL A 123 1.20 3.85 -15.39
CA VAL A 123 0.22 3.64 -16.46
C VAL A 123 0.62 4.44 -17.70
N ALA A 124 1.05 5.69 -17.51
CA ALA A 124 1.44 6.60 -18.57
C ALA A 124 2.71 6.16 -19.32
N ASP A 125 3.70 5.59 -18.63
CA ASP A 125 4.94 5.08 -19.25
C ASP A 125 4.82 3.68 -19.86
N GLY A 126 3.67 3.02 -19.67
CA GLY A 126 3.37 1.70 -20.21
C GLY A 126 3.68 0.53 -19.26
N THR A 127 4.34 0.77 -18.13
CA THR A 127 4.78 -0.28 -17.20
C THR A 127 3.60 -1.01 -16.57
N ASN A 128 2.66 -0.28 -16.00
CA ASN A 128 1.42 -0.79 -15.38
C ASN A 128 0.21 -0.63 -16.31
N ALA A 129 0.42 -0.25 -17.57
CA ALA A 129 -0.66 0.01 -18.51
C ALA A 129 -1.54 -1.24 -18.70
N GLY A 130 -2.85 -1.01 -18.67
CA GLY A 130 -3.86 -2.06 -18.84
C GLY A 130 -4.31 -2.73 -17.55
N PHE A 131 -3.77 -2.38 -16.37
CA PHE A 131 -4.27 -2.87 -15.08
C PHE A 131 -5.67 -2.32 -14.76
N LEU A 132 -5.83 -0.99 -14.79
CA LEU A 132 -7.09 -0.31 -14.49
C LEU A 132 -8.18 -0.68 -15.49
N ARG A 133 -9.40 -0.86 -14.97
CA ARG A 133 -10.63 -1.05 -15.75
C ARG A 133 -11.65 0.00 -15.36
N ASP A 134 -12.29 0.58 -16.35
CA ASP A 134 -13.30 1.61 -16.12
C ASP A 134 -14.51 1.05 -15.38
N ASP A 135 -14.90 -0.19 -15.67
CA ASP A 135 -16.07 -0.89 -15.14
C ASP A 135 -15.82 -1.73 -13.88
N ALA A 136 -14.65 -1.58 -13.25
CA ALA A 136 -14.33 -2.25 -11.99
C ALA A 136 -14.15 -1.27 -10.83
N LEU A 137 -14.50 -1.72 -9.62
CA LEU A 137 -14.09 -1.06 -8.38
C LEU A 137 -12.56 -1.11 -8.27
N LEU A 138 -11.94 0.02 -7.96
CA LEU A 138 -10.54 0.03 -7.54
C LEU A 138 -10.45 -0.24 -6.04
N ALA A 139 -10.06 -1.45 -5.68
CA ALA A 139 -9.74 -1.81 -4.30
C ALA A 139 -8.23 -1.63 -4.06
N VAL A 140 -7.86 -0.93 -2.98
CA VAL A 140 -6.48 -0.70 -2.56
C VAL A 140 -6.28 -1.31 -1.18
N VAL A 141 -5.21 -2.09 -1.00
CA VAL A 141 -4.80 -2.62 0.30
C VAL A 141 -3.40 -2.09 0.62
N ILE A 142 -3.25 -1.40 1.74
CA ILE A 142 -1.96 -0.88 2.23
C ILE A 142 -1.57 -1.65 3.49
N LEU A 143 -0.35 -2.19 3.52
CA LEU A 143 0.21 -2.96 4.64
C LEU A 143 1.57 -2.37 4.99
N THR A 144 1.75 -1.85 6.21
CA THR A 144 2.97 -1.16 6.66
C THR A 144 3.04 -1.16 8.20
N ASP A 145 4.24 -1.14 8.76
CA ASP A 145 4.46 -0.93 10.20
C ASP A 145 4.77 0.53 10.57
N GLU A 146 4.85 1.44 9.60
CA GLU A 146 5.08 2.88 9.78
C GLU A 146 3.88 3.76 9.35
N ASP A 147 4.08 5.09 9.38
CA ASP A 147 3.11 6.05 8.86
C ASP A 147 3.41 6.44 7.40
N ASP A 148 2.46 7.09 6.73
CA ASP A 148 2.67 7.62 5.39
C ASP A 148 3.60 8.84 5.37
N CYS A 149 4.79 8.69 4.78
CA CYS A 149 5.77 9.75 4.62
C CYS A 149 5.80 10.32 3.20
N SER A 150 4.72 10.12 2.44
CA SER A 150 4.63 10.47 1.03
C SER A 150 4.96 11.95 0.76
N ARG A 151 6.05 12.13 0.01
CA ARG A 151 6.68 13.42 -0.33
C ARG A 151 7.45 13.27 -1.63
N GLU A 152 7.61 14.36 -2.36
CA GLU A 152 8.22 14.31 -3.70
C GLU A 152 9.68 14.78 -3.75
N ASP A 153 10.18 15.45 -2.71
CA ASP A 153 11.54 15.99 -2.71
C ASP A 153 12.61 14.89 -2.72
N ASP A 154 13.62 15.08 -3.56
CA ASP A 154 14.82 14.25 -3.65
C ASP A 154 16.02 15.17 -3.98
N PRO A 155 17.05 15.25 -3.12
CA PRO A 155 17.22 14.50 -1.87
C PRO A 155 16.30 14.97 -0.73
N ILE A 156 15.88 14.04 0.13
CA ILE A 156 15.27 14.33 1.43
C ILE A 156 16.34 14.88 2.36
N GLN A 157 16.11 16.08 2.90
CA GLN A 157 16.99 16.71 3.87
C GLN A 157 16.52 16.39 5.29
N ILE A 158 17.32 15.66 6.05
CA ILE A 158 17.09 15.41 7.47
C ILE A 158 18.02 16.31 8.27
N THR A 159 17.44 17.21 9.07
CA THR A 159 18.23 18.01 10.01
C THR A 159 18.47 17.21 11.29
N LEU A 160 19.73 16.85 11.54
CA LEU A 160 20.11 16.17 12.77
C LEU A 160 20.35 17.19 13.88
N ASP A 161 19.69 17.00 15.03
CA ASP A 161 20.04 17.73 16.24
C ASP A 161 21.40 17.22 16.74
N PRO A 162 22.46 18.03 16.78
CA PRO A 162 23.78 17.59 17.24
C PRO A 162 23.79 17.20 18.73
N THR A 163 22.75 17.57 19.49
CA THR A 163 22.55 17.17 20.89
C THR A 163 21.67 15.93 21.05
N ASN A 164 20.93 15.54 20.01
CA ASN A 164 20.11 14.34 19.97
C ASN A 164 19.97 13.81 18.52
N PRO A 165 21.05 13.26 17.93
CA PRO A 165 21.04 12.87 16.51
C PRO A 165 20.07 11.71 16.21
N THR A 166 19.58 11.02 17.23
CA THR A 166 18.59 9.93 17.11
C THR A 166 17.14 10.41 17.07
N SER A 167 16.85 11.70 17.26
CA SER A 167 15.47 12.22 17.25
C SER A 167 15.04 12.83 15.91
N ALA A 168 15.79 12.58 14.84
CA ALA A 168 15.44 13.14 13.55
C ALA A 168 14.28 12.35 12.95
N ASP A 169 13.13 13.02 12.81
CA ASP A 169 11.94 12.47 12.19
C ASP A 169 12.08 12.55 10.67
N VAL A 170 12.36 11.42 10.02
CA VAL A 170 12.49 11.33 8.56
C VAL A 170 11.16 11.62 7.87
N CYS A 171 10.07 11.41 8.61
CA CYS A 171 8.69 11.60 8.21
C CYS A 171 8.08 12.84 8.84
N ASP A 172 8.89 13.90 9.05
CA ASP A 172 8.44 15.18 9.60
C ASP A 172 7.20 15.68 8.84
N ARG A 173 6.03 15.47 9.47
CA ARG A 173 4.72 15.80 8.90
C ARG A 173 4.52 17.31 8.72
N SER A 174 5.38 18.14 9.30
CA SER A 174 5.37 19.59 9.12
C SER A 174 6.17 20.05 7.90
N SER A 175 6.91 19.13 7.25
CA SER A 175 7.65 19.42 6.03
C SER A 175 6.71 19.92 4.92
N PRO A 176 7.07 21.01 4.21
CA PRO A 176 6.26 21.52 3.11
C PRO A 176 6.25 20.58 1.89
N ASN A 177 7.11 19.56 1.87
CA ASN A 177 7.21 18.59 0.78
C ASN A 177 6.29 17.38 0.96
N ILE A 178 5.65 17.25 2.14
CA ILE A 178 4.64 16.21 2.36
C ILE A 178 3.42 16.53 1.51
N VAL A 179 3.02 15.58 0.67
CA VAL A 179 1.87 15.73 -0.23
C VAL A 179 0.59 15.73 0.62
N PRO A 180 -0.33 16.70 0.50
CA PRO A 180 -1.55 16.72 1.30
C PRO A 180 -2.48 15.54 1.02
N LEU A 181 -3.19 15.00 2.02
CA LEU A 181 -4.11 13.86 1.82
C LEU A 181 -5.23 14.15 0.81
N ASP A 182 -5.70 15.40 0.74
CA ASP A 182 -6.72 15.83 -0.22
C ASP A 182 -6.26 15.66 -1.69
N HIS A 183 -4.95 15.64 -1.94
CA HIS A 183 -4.37 15.31 -3.25
C HIS A 183 -4.70 13.87 -3.64
N TYR A 184 -4.34 12.88 -2.81
CA TYR A 184 -4.61 11.46 -3.06
C TYR A 184 -6.11 11.16 -3.16
N LEU A 185 -6.91 11.82 -2.31
CA LEU A 185 -8.37 11.69 -2.34
C LEU A 185 -8.94 12.23 -3.67
N SER A 186 -8.42 13.34 -4.19
CA SER A 186 -8.86 13.93 -5.46
C SER A 186 -8.32 13.15 -6.66
N PHE A 187 -7.10 12.63 -6.56
CA PHE A 187 -6.50 11.75 -7.55
C PHE A 187 -7.38 10.52 -7.77
N LEU A 188 -7.67 9.74 -6.72
CA LEU A 188 -8.47 8.52 -6.82
C LEU A 188 -9.91 8.77 -7.30
N ASP A 189 -10.53 9.87 -6.85
CA ASP A 189 -11.83 10.32 -7.40
C ASP A 189 -11.72 10.64 -8.88
N GLY A 190 -10.65 11.32 -9.30
CA GLY A 190 -10.39 11.65 -10.69
C GLY A 190 -10.23 10.42 -11.58
N ILE A 191 -9.43 9.44 -11.13
CA ILE A 191 -9.13 8.26 -11.97
C ILE A 191 -10.33 7.32 -12.10
N LYS A 192 -11.20 7.28 -11.09
CA LYS A 192 -12.40 6.43 -11.08
C LYS A 192 -13.70 7.17 -11.42
N GLY A 193 -13.66 8.49 -11.46
CA GLY A 193 -14.78 9.38 -11.75
C GLY A 193 -15.68 9.69 -10.55
N ASP A 194 -15.62 8.90 -9.46
CA ASP A 194 -16.47 9.08 -8.28
C ASP A 194 -15.87 8.37 -7.05
N ARG A 195 -16.07 8.95 -5.85
CA ARG A 195 -15.62 8.41 -4.54
C ARG A 195 -16.12 7.00 -4.28
N GLY A 196 -17.34 6.69 -4.73
CA GLY A 196 -17.99 5.40 -4.61
C GLY A 196 -17.35 4.29 -5.46
N ARG A 197 -16.43 4.64 -6.38
CA ARG A 197 -15.85 3.72 -7.38
C ARG A 197 -14.44 3.25 -7.02
N TRP A 198 -13.99 3.56 -5.81
CA TRP A 198 -12.79 3.02 -5.20
C TRP A 198 -13.00 2.80 -3.70
N ALA A 199 -12.19 1.92 -3.13
CA ALA A 199 -12.19 1.61 -1.71
C ALA A 199 -10.77 1.29 -1.23
N VAL A 200 -10.49 1.55 0.05
CA VAL A 200 -9.16 1.32 0.64
C VAL A 200 -9.24 0.56 1.97
N ALA A 201 -8.37 -0.41 2.14
CA ALA A 201 -8.12 -1.03 3.43
C ALA A 201 -6.67 -0.76 3.84
N VAL A 202 -6.47 -0.24 5.04
CA VAL A 202 -5.15 -0.02 5.61
C VAL A 202 -4.97 -0.95 6.80
N THR A 203 -3.88 -1.73 6.81
CA THR A 203 -3.43 -2.45 8.00
C THR A 203 -2.10 -1.86 8.44
N ALA A 204 -2.12 -1.14 9.56
CA ALA A 204 -0.94 -0.45 10.10
C ALA A 204 -1.03 -0.30 11.62
N GLY A 205 -0.05 0.36 12.25
CA GLY A 205 -0.06 0.61 13.69
C GLY A 205 -1.16 1.60 14.10
N PRO A 206 -2.21 1.21 14.84
CA PRO A 206 -3.22 2.15 15.36
C PRO A 206 -2.64 3.09 16.42
N THR A 207 -1.62 2.62 17.11
CA THR A 207 -0.75 3.28 18.09
C THR A 207 0.62 2.62 17.98
N GLN A 208 1.65 3.21 18.58
CA GLN A 208 2.92 2.51 18.73
C GLN A 208 2.71 1.19 19.49
N CYS A 209 3.24 0.09 18.97
CA CYS A 209 3.09 -1.24 19.56
C CYS A 209 4.33 -2.10 19.33
N THR A 210 4.51 -3.08 20.21
CA THR A 210 5.54 -4.12 20.13
C THR A 210 4.86 -5.45 20.40
N SER A 211 5.06 -6.41 19.51
CA SER A 211 4.42 -7.73 19.60
C SER A 211 5.38 -8.85 19.17
N SER A 212 4.91 -10.10 19.20
CA SER A 212 5.65 -11.21 18.58
C SER A 212 5.65 -11.17 17.06
N PHE A 213 4.87 -10.26 16.47
CA PHE A 213 4.71 -10.06 15.04
C PHE A 213 5.53 -8.89 14.50
N GLY A 214 6.27 -8.21 15.39
CA GLY A 214 7.14 -7.07 15.12
C GLY A 214 6.72 -5.80 15.85
N ASP A 215 7.41 -4.71 15.54
CA ASP A 215 7.23 -3.38 16.12
C ASP A 215 6.56 -2.48 15.09
N ALA A 216 5.50 -1.75 15.48
CA ALA A 216 4.88 -0.77 14.58
C ALA A 216 4.79 0.60 15.24
N ILE A 217 4.94 1.64 14.43
CA ILE A 217 4.72 3.04 14.77
C ILE A 217 3.26 3.41 14.49
N GLU A 218 2.75 4.45 15.16
CA GLU A 218 1.41 4.95 14.91
C GLU A 218 1.27 5.59 13.52
N ALA A 219 0.44 4.99 12.67
CA ALA A 219 0.13 5.44 11.31
C ALA A 219 -0.93 6.57 11.30
N VAL A 220 -0.57 7.75 11.83
CA VAL A 220 -1.50 8.89 12.00
C VAL A 220 -2.05 9.39 10.66
N ARG A 221 -1.23 9.59 9.63
CA ARG A 221 -1.68 10.06 8.32
C ARG A 221 -2.54 9.02 7.61
N LEU A 222 -2.19 7.74 7.71
CA LEU A 222 -3.02 6.69 7.12
C LEU A 222 -4.39 6.57 7.80
N LYS A 223 -4.47 6.76 9.12
CA LYS A 223 -5.77 6.86 9.82
C LYS A 223 -6.60 8.06 9.37
N ASP A 224 -5.97 9.23 9.18
CA ASP A 224 -6.67 10.42 8.64
C ASP A 224 -7.12 10.16 7.19
N PHE A 225 -6.31 9.49 6.38
CA PHE A 225 -6.66 9.09 5.01
C PHE A 225 -7.90 8.17 4.97
N VAL A 226 -7.94 7.14 5.82
CA VAL A 226 -9.12 6.26 5.97
C VAL A 226 -10.33 7.07 6.43
N THR A 227 -10.18 7.92 7.44
CA THR A 227 -11.27 8.74 7.98
C THR A 227 -11.87 9.68 6.92
N ARG A 228 -11.02 10.29 6.09
CA ARG A 228 -11.45 11.20 5.01
C ARG A 228 -12.04 10.47 3.81
N THR A 229 -11.64 9.23 3.57
CA THR A 229 -12.23 8.40 2.51
C THR A 229 -13.69 8.06 2.82
N GLY A 230 -14.03 7.87 4.09
CA GLY A 230 -15.41 7.62 4.53
C GLY A 230 -15.82 6.15 4.42
N ASP A 231 -17.06 5.89 3.99
CA ASP A 231 -17.71 4.57 4.09
C ASP A 231 -17.02 3.47 3.25
N ASN A 232 -16.21 3.86 2.26
CA ASN A 232 -15.44 2.94 1.41
C ASN A 232 -14.02 2.66 1.96
N ALA A 233 -13.81 2.83 3.26
CA ALA A 233 -12.51 2.59 3.86
C ALA A 233 -12.56 1.88 5.21
N VAL A 234 -11.51 1.11 5.49
CA VAL A 234 -11.32 0.44 6.78
C VAL A 234 -9.86 0.53 7.23
N PHE A 235 -9.67 0.67 8.54
CA PHE A 235 -8.37 0.61 9.20
C PHE A 235 -8.36 -0.58 10.16
N SER A 236 -7.34 -1.42 10.02
CA SER A 236 -7.11 -2.61 10.83
C SER A 236 -5.73 -2.54 11.48
N SER A 237 -5.54 -3.23 12.60
CA SER A 237 -4.27 -3.21 13.32
C SER A 237 -3.30 -4.26 12.80
N ILE A 238 -2.08 -3.84 12.46
CA ILE A 238 -0.97 -4.78 12.19
C ILE A 238 -0.48 -5.45 13.48
N CYS A 239 -0.60 -4.77 14.62
CA CYS A 239 -0.15 -5.22 15.94
C CYS A 239 -0.87 -6.47 16.47
N ASP A 240 -2.10 -6.71 16.02
CA ASP A 240 -2.91 -7.84 16.49
C ASP A 240 -2.39 -9.19 15.96
N GLY A 241 -1.54 -9.16 14.92
CA GLY A 241 -0.99 -10.34 14.26
C GLY A 241 -2.01 -11.18 13.47
N ASP A 242 -3.31 -10.90 13.61
CA ASP A 242 -4.38 -11.54 12.86
C ASP A 242 -4.68 -10.77 11.56
N LEU A 243 -3.78 -10.93 10.60
CA LEU A 243 -3.93 -10.37 9.26
C LEU A 243 -5.12 -10.97 8.49
N ALA A 244 -5.58 -12.16 8.88
CA ALA A 244 -6.76 -12.76 8.28
C ALA A 244 -8.03 -11.99 8.64
N SER A 245 -8.15 -11.46 9.86
CA SER A 245 -9.26 -10.60 10.25
C SER A 245 -9.20 -9.23 9.56
N ALA A 246 -8.03 -8.58 9.56
CA ALA A 246 -7.82 -7.33 8.84
C ALA A 246 -8.22 -7.44 7.35
N LEU A 247 -7.92 -8.57 6.75
CA LEU A 247 -8.33 -8.87 5.39
C LEU A 247 -9.83 -9.08 5.23
N ARG A 248 -10.48 -9.82 6.14
CA ARG A 248 -11.94 -9.99 6.07
C ARG A 248 -12.64 -8.63 6.11
N ASP A 249 -12.16 -7.73 6.97
CA ASP A 249 -12.67 -6.36 7.04
C ASP A 249 -12.48 -5.60 5.72
N ALA A 250 -11.33 -5.78 5.05
CA ALA A 250 -11.08 -5.22 3.73
C ALA A 250 -12.09 -5.73 2.69
N LEU A 251 -12.31 -7.04 2.66
CA LEU A 251 -13.22 -7.67 1.71
C LEU A 251 -14.68 -7.31 1.97
N ASP A 252 -15.10 -7.22 3.23
CA ASP A 252 -16.43 -6.77 3.60
C ASP A 252 -16.64 -5.31 3.16
N THR A 253 -15.64 -4.45 3.33
CA THR A 253 -15.65 -3.06 2.84
C THR A 253 -15.75 -2.99 1.31
N PHE A 254 -14.94 -3.79 0.60
CA PHE A 254 -14.94 -3.80 -0.87
C PHE A 254 -16.22 -4.41 -1.44
N SER A 255 -16.79 -5.40 -0.77
CA SER A 255 -18.09 -5.99 -1.07
C SER A 255 -19.19 -4.93 -0.97
N ALA A 256 -19.24 -4.20 0.15
CA ALA A 256 -20.22 -3.12 0.34
C ALA A 256 -20.05 -1.99 -0.70
N ALA A 257 -18.82 -1.64 -1.05
CA ALA A 257 -18.54 -0.67 -2.11
C ALA A 257 -18.98 -1.19 -3.51
N CYS A 258 -18.79 -2.49 -3.79
CA CYS A 258 -19.27 -3.13 -5.01
C CYS A 258 -20.81 -3.16 -5.09
N GLU A 259 -21.51 -3.39 -3.98
CA GLU A 259 -22.97 -3.38 -3.94
C GLU A 259 -23.56 -1.99 -4.20
N ASN A 260 -22.83 -0.95 -3.80
CA ASN A 260 -23.21 0.45 -4.01
C ASN A 260 -22.49 1.08 -5.22
N PHE A 261 -21.91 0.25 -6.11
CA PHE A 261 -21.02 0.70 -7.19
C PHE A 261 -21.71 1.69 -8.13
N PRO A 262 -21.27 2.97 -8.17
CA PRO A 262 -21.86 3.97 -9.04
C PRO A 262 -21.70 3.63 -10.53
N PRO A 263 -22.71 3.94 -11.37
CA PRO A 263 -22.61 3.76 -12.82
C PRO A 263 -21.51 4.64 -13.42
N ILE A 264 -20.99 4.25 -14.57
CA ILE A 264 -20.13 5.11 -15.40
C ILE A 264 -21.05 6.08 -16.16
N ASP A 265 -20.82 7.38 -16.03
CA ASP A 265 -21.48 8.41 -16.83
C ASP A 265 -20.96 8.44 -18.29
#